data_AF-A0A2V2C3R5-F1
#
_entry.id   AF-A0A2V2C3R5-F1
#
_cell.length_a   1.000
_cell.length_b   1.000
_cell.length_c   1.000
_cell.angle_alpha   90.00
_cell.angle_beta   90.00
_cell.angle_gamma   90.00
#
_symmetry.space_group_name_H-M   'P 1'
#
loop_
_entity.id
_entity.type
_entity.pdbx_description
1 polymer ?
#
loop_
_entity_poly.entity_id
_entity_poly.type
_entity_poly.pdbx_seq_one_letter_code
_entity_poly.pdbx_strand_id
1 'polypeptide(L)'
;MPTPRAVSAEYRAGGAAVGINSFGGKLEGRGEPRGFELKIGGKWVAAKPELKGGSSVWIASPDGKSVPEGVRYLWKPWAKPDVWIYNSQNAPLFPFKFEK
;
A
#
# COMPACT_ATOMS: atom_id res chain seq x y z
N MET A 1 1.20 5.80 -20.56
CA MET A 1 2.19 6.15 -19.51
C MET A 1 2.37 4.95 -18.60
N PRO A 2 3.61 4.57 -18.26
CA PRO A 2 3.86 3.53 -17.27
C PRO A 2 3.24 3.93 -15.93
N THR A 3 2.38 3.07 -15.40
CA THR A 3 1.65 3.35 -14.16
C THR A 3 2.17 2.41 -13.07
N PRO A 4 2.52 2.93 -11.87
CA PRO A 4 3.05 2.09 -10.82
C PRO A 4 2.07 0.97 -10.44
N ARG A 5 2.61 -0.22 -10.14
CA ARG A 5 1.84 -1.41 -9.76
C ARG A 5 2.51 -2.13 -8.61
N ALA A 6 1.70 -2.63 -7.69
CA ALA A 6 2.17 -3.55 -6.67
C ALA A 6 2.47 -4.91 -7.32
N VAL A 7 3.61 -5.50 -6.97
CA VAL A 7 4.12 -6.75 -7.58
C VAL A 7 4.27 -7.88 -6.57
N SER A 8 4.38 -7.56 -5.28
CA SER A 8 4.50 -8.53 -4.21
C SER A 8 3.95 -7.98 -2.90
N ALA A 9 3.58 -8.89 -1.99
CA ALA A 9 3.27 -8.59 -0.60
C ALA A 9 3.90 -9.65 0.30
N GLU A 10 4.64 -9.20 1.30
CA GLU A 10 5.23 -10.03 2.35
C GLU A 10 4.60 -9.68 3.69
N TYR A 11 4.20 -10.70 4.44
CA TYR A 11 3.53 -10.55 5.73
C TYR A 11 4.46 -10.97 6.85
N ARG A 12 4.59 -10.11 7.87
CA ARG A 12 5.41 -10.40 9.06
C ARG A 12 4.79 -9.77 10.30
N ALA A 13 5.37 -10.06 11.46
CA ALA A 13 4.91 -9.45 12.71
C ALA A 13 4.95 -7.91 12.59
N GLY A 14 3.84 -7.28 12.94
CA GLY A 14 3.67 -5.83 12.92
C GLY A 14 3.25 -5.22 11.58
N GLY A 15 3.01 -6.02 10.52
CA GLY A 15 2.48 -5.46 9.27
C GLY A 15 2.80 -6.22 7.98
N ALA A 16 2.70 -5.51 6.85
CA ALA A 16 2.97 -6.03 5.52
C ALA A 16 3.91 -5.13 4.73
N ALA A 17 4.86 -5.72 4.00
CA ALA A 17 5.71 -5.03 3.04
C ALA A 17 5.19 -5.27 1.63
N VAL A 18 4.87 -4.20 0.91
CA VAL A 18 4.40 -4.26 -0.48
C VAL A 18 5.52 -3.77 -1.40
N GLY A 19 5.95 -4.64 -2.31
CA GLY A 19 6.85 -4.28 -3.40
C GLY A 19 6.10 -3.56 -4.51
N ILE A 20 6.61 -2.43 -4.97
CA ILE A 20 5.99 -1.62 -6.02
C ILE A 20 6.99 -1.45 -7.17
N ASN A 21 6.57 -1.85 -8.37
CA ASN A 21 7.25 -1.45 -9.59
C ASN A 21 6.77 -0.04 -9.97
N SER A 22 7.66 0.96 -9.86
CA SER A 22 7.33 2.35 -10.20
C SER A 22 7.23 2.62 -11.69
N PHE A 23 7.78 1.71 -12.52
CA PHE A 23 7.99 1.87 -13.96
C PHE A 23 8.66 3.22 -14.31
N GLY A 24 9.65 3.61 -13.52
CA GLY A 24 10.46 4.81 -13.70
C GLY A 24 10.29 5.83 -12.58
N GLY A 25 11.41 6.37 -12.11
CA GLY A 25 11.47 7.35 -11.03
C GLY A 25 11.16 6.79 -9.63
N LYS A 26 11.22 7.68 -8.64
CA LYS A 26 10.90 7.39 -7.23
C LYS A 26 9.39 7.46 -7.02
N LEU A 27 8.89 6.67 -6.07
CA LEU A 27 7.53 6.83 -5.55
C LEU A 27 7.48 7.97 -4.53
N GLU A 28 6.40 8.73 -4.58
CA GLU A 28 6.11 9.84 -3.69
C GLU A 28 4.72 9.66 -3.08
N GLY A 29 4.61 9.87 -1.77
CA GLY A 29 3.35 9.96 -1.05
C GLY A 29 2.93 11.42 -0.92
N ARG A 30 1.72 11.78 -1.35
CA ARG A 30 1.23 13.16 -1.32
C ARG A 30 0.28 13.42 -0.16
N GLY A 31 0.67 14.32 0.74
CA GLY A 31 -0.05 14.61 1.98
C GLY A 31 -0.06 13.42 2.94
N GLU A 32 -1.08 13.34 3.80
CA GLU A 32 -1.20 12.29 4.83
C GLU A 32 -1.21 10.86 4.23
N PRO A 33 -0.44 9.91 4.81
CA PRO A 33 -0.45 8.51 4.43
C PRO A 33 -1.82 7.85 4.62
N ARG A 34 -2.41 7.32 3.53
CA ARG A 34 -3.78 6.79 3.52
C ARG A 34 -4.03 5.73 2.44
N GLY A 35 -5.24 5.17 2.45
CA GLY A 35 -5.75 4.29 1.39
C GLY A 35 -5.39 2.81 1.52
N PHE A 36 -4.60 2.43 2.53
CA PHE A 36 -4.21 1.05 2.80
C PHE A 36 -5.04 0.41 3.91
N GLU A 37 -5.36 -0.87 3.71
CA GLU A 37 -6.03 -1.70 4.70
C GLU A 37 -5.32 -3.05 4.81
N LEU A 38 -5.24 -3.56 6.03
CA LEU A 38 -4.71 -4.88 6.35
C LEU A 38 -5.85 -5.81 6.74
N LYS A 39 -5.77 -7.07 6.34
CA LYS A 39 -6.67 -8.12 6.83
C LYS A 39 -6.06 -8.75 8.08
N ILE A 40 -6.70 -8.60 9.23
CA ILE A 40 -6.26 -9.13 10.51
C ILE A 40 -7.43 -9.85 11.16
N GLY A 41 -7.28 -11.15 11.44
CA GLY A 41 -8.36 -11.98 11.99
C GLY A 41 -9.60 -11.98 11.10
N GLY A 42 -9.41 -12.10 9.78
CA GLY A 42 -10.48 -12.07 8.79
C GLY A 42 -11.12 -10.70 8.52
N LYS A 43 -10.76 -9.63 9.24
CA LYS A 43 -11.34 -8.28 9.07
C LYS A 43 -10.37 -7.32 8.41
N TRP A 44 -10.87 -6.49 7.50
CA TRP A 44 -10.12 -5.39 6.91
C TRP A 44 -10.11 -4.19 7.84
N VAL A 45 -8.92 -3.74 8.24
CA VAL A 45 -8.71 -2.58 9.11
C VAL A 45 -7.83 -1.56 8.42
N ALA A 46 -8.15 -0.28 8.57
CA ALA A 46 -7.31 0.81 8.07
C ALA A 46 -5.93 0.77 8.73
N ALA A 47 -4.89 0.96 7.94
CA ALA A 47 -3.51 0.86 8.39
C ALA A 47 -2.69 2.04 7.90
N LYS A 48 -1.66 2.42 8.67
CA LYS A 48 -0.79 3.54 8.34
C LYS A 48 0.36 3.05 7.46
N PRO A 49 0.46 3.52 6.20
CA PRO A 49 1.55 3.15 5.32
C PRO A 49 2.76 4.08 5.49
N GLU A 50 3.93 3.57 5.15
CA GLU A 50 5.20 4.28 5.14
C GLU A 50 5.99 3.89 3.89
N LEU A 51 6.40 4.85 3.09
CA LEU A 51 7.23 4.61 1.90
C LEU A 51 8.67 4.28 2.34
N LYS A 52 9.20 3.15 1.87
CA LYS A 52 10.56 2.68 2.14
C LYS A 52 11.34 2.59 0.84
N GLY A 53 12.44 3.35 0.74
CA GLY A 53 13.41 3.24 -0.35
C GLY A 53 12.89 3.58 -1.76
N GLY A 54 11.71 4.19 -1.88
CA GLY A 54 11.16 4.64 -3.16
C GLY A 54 10.60 3.54 -4.08
N SER A 55 10.64 2.28 -3.66
CA SER A 55 10.15 1.10 -4.42
C SER A 55 9.32 0.13 -3.57
N SER A 56 9.13 0.42 -2.28
CA SER A 56 8.34 -0.41 -1.39
C SER A 56 7.54 0.44 -0.40
N VAL A 57 6.48 -0.15 0.14
CA VAL A 57 5.66 0.46 1.19
C VAL A 57 5.54 -0.53 2.33
N TRP A 58 5.83 -0.06 3.53
CA TRP A 58 5.52 -0.77 4.76
C TRP A 58 4.15 -0.33 5.27
N ILE A 59 3.26 -1.28 5.56
CA ILE A 59 1.94 -1.01 6.11
C ILE A 59 1.94 -1.57 7.53
N ALA A 60 2.01 -0.67 8.51
CA ALA A 60 2.07 -1.06 9.92
C ALA A 60 0.69 -1.53 10.41
N SER A 61 0.66 -2.63 11.15
CA SER A 61 -0.55 -3.06 11.85
C SER A 61 -0.91 -2.03 12.93
N PRO A 62 -2.21 -1.74 13.16
CA PRO A 62 -2.63 -0.75 14.16
C PRO A 62 -2.14 -1.07 15.58
N ASP A 63 -1.95 -2.36 15.88
CA ASP A 63 -1.49 -2.87 17.17
C ASP A 63 0.03 -3.10 17.25
N GLY A 64 0.76 -2.86 16.16
CA GLY A 64 2.21 -3.04 16.04
C GLY A 64 2.72 -4.49 16.16
N LYS A 65 1.85 -5.49 16.29
CA LYS A 65 2.25 -6.89 16.54
C LYS A 65 1.56 -7.92 15.64
N SER A 66 0.38 -7.62 15.11
CA SER A 66 -0.38 -8.56 14.28
C SER A 66 0.38 -8.91 12.99
N VAL A 67 0.26 -10.18 12.58
CA VAL A 67 0.69 -10.65 11.26
C VAL A 67 -0.55 -10.62 10.35
N PRO A 68 -0.60 -9.74 9.33
CA PRO A 68 -1.77 -9.67 8.45
C PRO A 68 -1.89 -10.90 7.54
N GLU A 69 -3.13 -11.23 7.19
CA GLU A 69 -3.52 -12.26 6.21
C GLU A 69 -3.65 -11.69 4.79
N GLY A 70 -3.62 -10.35 4.66
CA GLY A 70 -3.85 -9.66 3.41
C GLY A 70 -3.58 -8.17 3.50
N VAL A 71 -3.36 -7.55 2.35
CA VAL A 71 -3.17 -6.11 2.20
C VAL A 71 -3.88 -5.64 0.94
N ARG A 72 -4.55 -4.49 1.02
CA ARG A 72 -5.20 -3.88 -0.13
C ARG A 72 -5.02 -2.37 -0.12
N TYR A 73 -5.09 -1.77 -1.29
CA TYR A 73 -4.98 -0.33 -1.51
C TYR A 73 -6.12 0.14 -2.40
N LEU A 74 -6.81 1.20 -1.96
CA LEU A 74 -7.94 1.82 -2.66
C LEU A 74 -9.05 0.84 -3.06
N TRP A 75 -9.26 -0.22 -2.26
CA TRP A 75 -10.31 -1.22 -2.50
C TRP A 75 -11.68 -0.74 -2.02
N LYS A 76 -12.11 0.40 -2.55
CA LYS A 76 -13.41 1.03 -2.28
C LYS A 76 -14.03 1.47 -3.61
N PRO A 77 -15.38 1.53 -3.71
CA PRO A 77 -16.06 1.94 -4.95
C PRO A 77 -15.65 3.33 -5.46
N TRP A 78 -15.20 4.21 -4.56
CA TRP A 78 -14.76 5.56 -4.86
C TRP A 78 -13.40 5.83 -4.19
N ALA A 79 -12.35 6.03 -5.00
CA ALA A 79 -10.96 6.09 -4.55
C ALA A 79 -10.36 7.51 -4.51
N LYS A 80 -11.05 8.53 -5.02
CA LYS A 80 -10.63 9.94 -4.84
C LYS A 80 -11.33 10.50 -3.60
N PRO A 81 -10.67 11.10 -2.60
CA PRO A 81 -9.30 11.64 -2.59
C PRO A 81 -8.24 10.70 -1.99
N ASP A 82 -8.53 9.42 -1.84
CA ASP A 82 -7.68 8.48 -1.08
C ASP A 82 -6.37 8.08 -1.77
N VAL A 83 -6.17 8.46 -3.04
CA VAL A 83 -4.92 8.21 -3.77
C VAL A 83 -3.76 8.94 -3.11
N TRP A 84 -2.80 8.17 -2.58
CA TRP A 84 -1.64 8.69 -1.88
C TRP A 84 -0.35 8.60 -2.69
N ILE A 85 -0.13 7.46 -3.38
CA ILE A 85 1.15 7.17 -4.04
C ILE A 85 1.13 7.52 -5.51
N TYR A 86 2.16 8.26 -5.94
CA TYR A 86 2.41 8.64 -7.33
C TYR A 86 3.86 8.30 -7.70
N ASN A 87 4.12 8.05 -8.98
CA ASN A 87 5.48 8.08 -9.51
C ASN A 87 5.88 9.51 -9.94
N SER A 88 7.15 9.69 -10.33
CA SER A 88 7.68 10.99 -10.80
C SER A 88 7.00 11.55 -12.06
N GLN A 89 6.21 10.74 -12.77
CA GLN A 89 5.44 11.15 -13.94
C GLN A 89 3.98 11.51 -13.60
N ASN A 90 3.66 11.69 -12.30
CA ASN A 90 2.31 11.94 -11.79
C ASN A 90 1.30 10.79 -12.03
N ALA A 91 1.76 9.58 -12.34
CA ALA A 91 0.88 8.43 -12.48
C ALA A 91 0.58 7.82 -11.09
N PRO A 92 -0.70 7.59 -10.74
CA PRO A 92 -1.08 7.05 -9.44
C PRO A 92 -0.81 5.54 -9.36
N LEU A 93 -0.55 5.03 -8.15
CA LEU A 93 -0.52 3.58 -7.91
C LEU A 93 -1.89 2.96 -8.18
N PHE A 94 -1.94 1.92 -8.99
CA PHE A 94 -3.18 1.18 -9.23
C PHE A 94 -3.69 0.51 -7.95
N PRO A 95 -5.02 0.48 -7.72
CA PRO A 95 -5.61 -0.32 -6.67
C PRO A 95 -5.18 -1.78 -6.80
N PHE A 96 -4.99 -2.43 -5.66
CA PHE A 96 -4.62 -3.85 -5.63
C PHE A 96 -5.13 -4.49 -4.35
N LYS A 97 -5.16 -5.82 -4.37
CA LYS A 97 -5.44 -6.66 -3.22
C LYS A 97 -4.54 -7.90 -3.31
N PHE A 98 -3.80 -8.16 -2.25
CA PHE A 98 -3.11 -9.42 -2.01
C PHE A 98 -3.68 -10.07 -0.76
N GLU A 99 -3.83 -11.39 -0.80
CA GLU A 99 -4.16 -12.24 0.34
C GLU A 99 -3.16 -13.40 0.36
N LYS A 100 -2.91 -13.93 1.55
CA LYS A 100 -2.14 -15.15 1.75
C LYS A 100 -2.99 -16.39 1.49
#